data_AF-U3G999-F1
#
_entry.id   AF-U3G999-F1
#
_cell.length_a   1.000
_cell.length_b   1.000
_cell.length_c   1.000
_cell.angle_alpha   90.00
_cell.angle_beta   90.00
_cell.angle_gamma   90.00
#
_symmetry.space_group_name_H-M   'P 1'
#
loop_
_entity.id
_entity.type
_entity.pdbx_description
1 polymer ?
#
loop_
_entity_poly.entity_id
_entity_poly.type
_entity_poly.pdbx_seq_one_letter_code
_entity_poly.pdbx_strand_id
1 'polypeptide(L)'
;MSYAEAVESALCYGWIDGQKQAENEHYWLQRFTPRTAKSIWSKINTAKAEALITAGRMRPAGLRAIELAKQDGRWEAAYSSAGTSTVPDDLQQALDANPKARQFFATLNGQNRYAILFRIQNVKKAETRAKKISQVIDMLNKGEKLHP
;
A
#
# COMPACT_ATOMS: atom_id res chain seq x y z
N MET A 1 5.54 -3.06 24.68
CA MET A 1 4.59 -2.82 23.58
C MET A 1 5.33 -2.93 22.27
N SER A 2 4.95 -3.89 21.45
CA SER A 2 5.44 -4.09 20.09
C SER A 2 4.77 -3.13 19.11
N TYR A 3 5.38 -2.94 17.94
CA TYR A 3 4.76 -2.16 16.86
C TYR A 3 3.41 -2.76 16.42
N ALA A 4 3.28 -4.09 16.41
CA ALA A 4 2.03 -4.76 16.06
C ALA A 4 0.90 -4.42 17.04
N GLU A 5 1.17 -4.44 18.34
CA GLU A 5 0.20 -4.05 19.38
C GLU A 5 -0.19 -2.57 19.27
N ALA A 6 0.77 -1.69 18.94
CA ALA A 6 0.51 -0.28 18.73
C ALA A 6 -0.39 -0.04 17.50
N VAL A 7 -0.18 -0.77 16.40
CA VAL A 7 -1.05 -0.71 15.20
C VAL A 7 -2.46 -1.20 15.53
N GLU A 8 -2.61 -2.31 16.26
CA GLU A 8 -3.92 -2.81 16.65
C GLU A 8 -4.68 -1.82 17.54
N SER A 9 -3.97 -1.21 18.49
CA SER A 9 -4.53 -0.15 19.32
C SER A 9 -4.94 1.04 18.45
N ALA A 10 -4.09 1.51 17.54
CA ALA A 10 -4.42 2.59 16.62
C ALA A 10 -5.69 2.27 15.79
N LEU A 11 -5.80 1.06 15.24
CA LEU A 11 -6.99 0.63 14.49
C LEU A 11 -8.26 0.71 15.34
N CYS A 12 -8.20 0.27 16.61
CA CYS A 12 -9.34 0.32 17.53
C CYS A 12 -9.92 1.74 17.68
N TYR A 13 -9.05 2.76 17.64
CA TYR A 13 -9.44 4.16 17.79
C TYR A 13 -9.56 4.92 16.47
N GLY A 14 -9.47 4.25 15.32
CA GLY A 14 -9.62 4.88 14.00
C GLY A 14 -8.37 5.65 13.54
N TRP A 15 -7.19 5.25 14.01
CA TRP A 15 -5.89 5.84 13.67
C TRP A 15 -5.13 4.97 12.67
N ILE A 16 -4.07 5.53 12.08
CA ILE A 16 -3.14 4.86 11.18
C ILE A 16 -1.71 5.28 11.54
N ASP A 17 -0.77 4.37 11.34
CA ASP A 17 0.65 4.66 11.40
C ASP A 17 1.12 5.46 10.17
N GLY A 18 2.11 6.32 10.38
CA GLY A 18 2.71 7.16 9.36
C GLY A 18 4.19 6.84 9.15
N GLN A 19 4.94 7.88 8.79
CA GLN A 19 6.38 7.77 8.58
C GLN A 19 7.09 7.35 9.87
N LYS A 20 8.06 6.47 9.70
CA LYS A 20 9.09 6.15 10.68
C LYS A 20 10.26 7.10 10.50
N GLN A 21 10.87 7.52 11.60
CA GLN A 21 12.06 8.37 11.60
C GLN A 21 13.06 7.82 12.61
N ALA A 22 14.36 7.88 12.30
CA ALA A 22 15.39 7.61 13.29
C ALA A 22 15.47 8.79 14.26
N GLU A 23 15.46 8.52 15.56
CA GLU A 23 15.73 9.54 16.58
C GLU A 23 17.24 9.59 16.86
N ASN A 24 17.84 8.41 17.05
CA ASN A 24 19.28 8.21 17.24
C ASN A 24 19.64 6.74 16.97
N GLU A 25 20.86 6.32 17.32
CA GLU A 25 21.39 4.97 17.08
C GLU A 25 20.59 3.84 17.75
N HIS A 26 19.82 4.15 18.80
CA HIS A 26 19.08 3.16 19.59
C HIS A 26 17.56 3.28 19.44
N TYR A 27 17.07 4.45 19.04
CA TYR A 27 15.65 4.78 19.06
C TYR A 27 15.13 5.25 17.71
N TRP A 28 13.87 4.93 17.46
CA TRP A 28 13.12 5.37 16.29
C TRP A 28 11.75 5.88 16.72
N LEU A 29 11.22 6.83 15.96
CA LEU A 29 9.89 7.39 16.14
C LEU A 29 8.90 6.74 15.17
N GLN A 30 7.73 6.38 15.69
CA GLN A 30 6.56 6.04 14.89
C GLN A 30 5.51 7.12 15.05
N ARG A 31 5.16 7.81 13.96
CA ARG A 31 3.98 8.68 13.99
C ARG A 31 2.71 7.85 13.89
N PHE A 32 1.70 8.18 14.68
CA PHE A 32 0.32 7.73 14.52
C PHE A 32 -0.59 8.94 14.40
N THR A 33 -1.55 8.89 13.49
CA THR A 33 -2.50 9.98 13.25
C THR A 33 -3.91 9.44 13.07
N PRO A 34 -4.96 10.21 13.44
CA PRO A 34 -6.33 9.87 13.08
C PRO A 34 -6.48 9.66 11.58
N ARG A 35 -7.28 8.66 11.17
CA ARG A 35 -7.60 8.45 9.75
C ARG A 35 -8.48 9.60 9.25
N THR A 36 -8.09 10.16 8.11
CA THR A 36 -8.90 11.11 7.34
C THR A 36 -9.79 10.36 6.34
N ALA A 37 -10.77 11.07 5.75
CA ALA A 37 -11.61 10.54 4.68
C ALA A 37 -10.84 10.03 3.45
N LYS A 38 -9.57 10.43 3.27
CA LYS A 38 -8.71 9.99 2.15
C LYS A 38 -7.71 8.91 2.54
N SER A 39 -7.71 8.45 3.79
CA SER A 39 -6.75 7.45 4.27
C SER A 39 -6.99 6.10 3.61
N ILE A 40 -5.99 5.59 2.90
CA ILE A 40 -6.03 4.27 2.25
C ILE A 40 -5.97 3.14 3.28
N TRP A 41 -6.43 1.96 2.88
CA TRP A 41 -6.39 0.74 3.67
C TRP A 41 -5.50 -0.31 3.00
N SER A 42 -4.79 -1.08 3.81
CA SER A 42 -4.05 -2.27 3.36
C SER A 42 -4.85 -3.51 3.71
N LYS A 43 -4.68 -4.59 2.93
CA LYS A 43 -5.33 -5.89 3.24
C LYS A 43 -4.96 -6.42 4.63
N ILE A 44 -3.74 -6.12 5.09
CA ILE A 44 -3.28 -6.48 6.44
C ILE A 44 -4.12 -5.73 7.49
N ASN A 45 -4.33 -4.43 7.31
CA ASN A 45 -5.08 -3.62 8.27
C ASN A 45 -6.58 -3.92 8.23
N THR A 46 -7.15 -4.24 7.07
CA THR A 46 -8.56 -4.69 7.00
C THR A 46 -8.74 -6.02 7.72
N ALA A 47 -7.87 -7.01 7.49
CA ALA A 47 -7.92 -8.29 8.19
C ALA A 47 -7.73 -8.14 9.71
N LYS A 48 -6.77 -7.30 10.15
CA LYS A 48 -6.61 -6.98 11.58
C LYS A 48 -7.85 -6.32 12.17
N ALA A 49 -8.45 -5.37 11.46
CA ALA A 49 -9.65 -4.70 11.92
C ALA A 49 -10.84 -5.67 12.03
N GLU A 50 -11.00 -6.61 11.10
CA GLU A 50 -12.02 -7.67 11.18
C GLU A 50 -11.82 -8.58 12.40
N ALA A 51 -10.57 -8.98 12.66
CA ALA A 51 -10.24 -9.77 13.86
C ALA A 51 -10.55 -8.98 15.16
N LEU A 52 -10.24 -7.69 15.19
CA LEU A 52 -10.52 -6.81 16.34
C LEU A 52 -12.02 -6.55 16.55
N ILE A 53 -12.81 -6.50 15.47
CA ILE A 53 -14.28 -6.46 15.55
C ILE A 53 -14.80 -7.76 16.16
N THR A 54 -14.35 -8.90 15.64
CA THR A 54 -14.76 -10.23 16.11
C THR A 54 -14.42 -10.42 17.59
N ALA A 55 -13.27 -9.90 18.04
CA ALA A 55 -12.84 -9.94 19.43
C ALA A 55 -13.52 -8.88 20.33
N GLY A 56 -14.44 -8.05 19.83
CA GLY A 56 -15.10 -7.00 20.61
C GLY A 56 -14.18 -5.87 21.08
N ARG A 57 -12.98 -5.73 20.50
CA ARG A 57 -11.96 -4.74 20.92
C ARG A 57 -12.11 -3.39 20.20
N MET A 58 -12.80 -3.36 19.06
CA MET A 58 -12.98 -2.16 18.26
C MET A 58 -13.77 -1.08 19.02
N ARG A 59 -13.36 0.20 18.90
CA ARG A 59 -14.07 1.34 19.52
C ARG A 59 -14.93 2.08 18.49
N PRO A 60 -15.88 2.93 18.93
CA PRO A 60 -16.76 3.66 18.01
C PRO A 60 -16.03 4.46 16.93
N ALA A 61 -14.87 5.05 17.26
CA ALA A 61 -14.05 5.77 16.29
C ALA A 61 -13.44 4.84 15.22
N GLY A 62 -12.96 3.67 15.61
CA GLY A 62 -12.47 2.64 14.68
C GLY A 62 -13.58 2.12 13.76
N LEU A 63 -14.75 1.79 14.31
CA LEU A 63 -15.92 1.36 13.53
C LEU A 63 -16.33 2.43 12.50
N ARG A 64 -16.39 3.70 12.90
CA ARG A 64 -16.72 4.81 11.99
C ARG A 64 -15.71 4.92 10.84
N ALA A 65 -14.42 4.76 11.12
CA ALA A 65 -13.39 4.82 10.07
C ALA A 65 -13.52 3.67 9.05
N ILE A 66 -13.94 2.48 9.51
CA ILE A 66 -14.22 1.32 8.66
C ILE A 66 -15.46 1.57 7.80
N GLU A 67 -16.53 2.05 8.41
CA GLU A 67 -17.79 2.33 7.70
C GLU A 67 -17.60 3.38 6.59
N LEU A 68 -16.92 4.49 6.89
CA LEU A 68 -16.58 5.50 5.87
C LEU A 68 -15.74 4.91 4.73
N ALA A 69 -14.84 3.97 5.02
CA ALA A 69 -14.03 3.31 3.99
C ALA A 69 -14.80 2.31 3.13
N LYS A 70 -15.82 1.65 3.70
CA LYS A 70 -16.74 0.78 2.94
C LYS A 70 -17.64 1.61 2.04
N GLN A 71 -18.17 2.72 2.54
CA GLN A 71 -19.06 3.61 1.79
C GLN A 71 -18.43 4.19 0.51
N ASP A 72 -17.12 4.47 0.53
CA ASP A 72 -16.39 5.04 -0.62
C ASP A 72 -15.47 4.02 -1.35
N GLY A 73 -15.63 2.74 -1.01
CA GLY A 73 -14.94 1.61 -1.63
C GLY A 73 -13.44 1.54 -1.36
N ARG A 74 -12.89 2.31 -0.41
CA ARG A 74 -11.47 2.20 0.01
C ARG A 74 -11.19 0.91 0.77
N TRP A 75 -12.19 0.34 1.43
CA TRP A 75 -12.06 -0.93 2.14
C TRP A 75 -11.83 -2.09 1.17
N GLU A 76 -12.60 -2.14 0.10
CA GLU A 76 -12.56 -3.15 -0.95
C GLU A 76 -11.35 -2.94 -1.86
N ALA A 77 -10.95 -1.68 -2.08
CA ALA A 77 -9.72 -1.32 -2.78
C ALA A 77 -8.46 -1.45 -1.91
N ALA A 78 -8.53 -2.16 -0.77
CA ALA A 78 -7.39 -2.32 0.12
C ALA A 78 -6.20 -2.97 -0.59
N TYR A 79 -5.04 -2.33 -0.45
CA TYR A 79 -3.88 -2.68 -1.26
C TYR A 79 -3.14 -3.90 -0.70
N SER A 80 -2.57 -4.72 -1.60
CA SER A 80 -1.77 -5.89 -1.23
C SER A 80 -0.41 -5.48 -0.66
N SER A 81 0.07 -6.23 0.34
CA SER A 81 1.42 -6.07 0.90
C SER A 81 2.50 -6.45 -0.11
N ALA A 82 3.76 -6.08 0.16
CA ALA A 82 4.88 -6.44 -0.72
C ALA A 82 5.01 -7.96 -0.94
N GLY A 83 4.80 -8.78 0.10
CA GLY A 83 4.91 -10.24 0.01
C GLY A 83 3.77 -10.92 -0.77
N THR A 84 2.64 -10.24 -0.96
CA THR A 84 1.45 -10.79 -1.63
C THR A 84 1.07 -10.00 -2.89
N SER A 85 1.93 -9.09 -3.34
CA SER A 85 1.68 -8.26 -4.50
C SER A 85 2.08 -9.00 -5.77
N THR A 86 1.13 -9.13 -6.70
CA THR A 86 1.35 -9.76 -8.00
C THR A 86 1.39 -8.70 -9.10
N VAL A 87 2.01 -9.04 -10.25
CA VAL A 87 1.99 -8.17 -11.43
C VAL A 87 0.58 -8.23 -12.02
N PRO A 88 -0.13 -7.10 -12.14
CA PRO A 88 -1.44 -7.08 -12.80
C PRO A 88 -1.31 -7.35 -14.31
N ASP A 89 -2.34 -7.95 -14.90
CA ASP A 89 -2.32 -8.41 -16.29
C ASP A 89 -1.98 -7.32 -17.30
N ASP A 90 -2.47 -6.10 -17.10
CA ASP A 90 -2.19 -4.98 -18.00
C ASP A 90 -0.74 -4.46 -17.90
N LEU A 91 -0.12 -4.53 -16.71
CA LEU A 91 1.31 -4.29 -16.57
C LEU A 91 2.12 -5.43 -17.21
N GLN A 92 1.67 -6.68 -17.04
CA GLN A 92 2.32 -7.84 -17.64
C GLN A 92 2.30 -7.74 -19.18
N GLN A 93 1.15 -7.42 -19.77
CA GLN A 93 1.01 -7.18 -21.21
C GLN A 93 1.95 -6.06 -21.71
N ALA A 94 2.03 -4.95 -20.97
CA ALA A 94 2.91 -3.85 -21.33
C ALA A 94 4.40 -4.24 -21.24
N LEU A 95 4.79 -5.06 -20.26
CA LEU A 95 6.14 -5.61 -20.15
C LEU A 95 6.43 -6.58 -21.30
N ASP A 96 5.48 -7.45 -21.66
CA ASP A 96 5.64 -8.43 -22.73
C ASP A 96 5.80 -7.76 -24.11
N ALA A 97 5.13 -6.63 -24.33
CA ALA A 97 5.33 -5.80 -25.51
C ALA A 97 6.68 -5.05 -25.54
N ASN A 98 7.43 -5.03 -24.43
CA ASN A 98 8.69 -4.26 -24.29
C ASN A 98 9.81 -5.15 -23.69
N PRO A 99 10.51 -5.96 -24.50
CA PRO A 99 11.49 -6.92 -24.01
C PRO A 99 12.60 -6.33 -23.12
N LYS A 100 13.09 -5.11 -23.46
CA LYS A 100 14.11 -4.41 -22.67
C LYS A 100 13.58 -4.04 -21.28
N ALA A 101 12.40 -3.42 -21.20
CA ALA A 101 11.74 -3.11 -19.94
C ALA A 101 11.46 -4.37 -19.12
N ARG A 102 11.01 -5.46 -19.74
CA ARG A 102 10.77 -6.75 -19.06
C ARG A 102 12.03 -7.33 -18.44
N GLN A 103 13.14 -7.34 -19.19
CA GLN A 103 14.43 -7.81 -18.67
C GLN A 103 14.89 -6.97 -17.49
N PHE A 104 14.83 -5.64 -17.60
CA PHE A 104 15.24 -4.77 -16.51
C PHE A 104 14.30 -4.87 -15.29
N PHE A 105 12.99 -5.02 -15.50
CA PHE A 105 12.03 -5.24 -14.42
C PHE A 105 12.33 -6.52 -13.62
N ALA A 106 12.84 -7.56 -14.28
CA ALA A 106 13.23 -8.81 -13.63
C ALA A 106 14.48 -8.69 -12.75
N THR A 107 15.33 -7.67 -12.96
CA THR A 107 16.52 -7.43 -12.12
C THR A 107 16.22 -6.56 -10.90
N LEU A 108 15.03 -5.97 -10.81
CA LEU A 108 14.66 -5.12 -9.68
C LEU A 108 14.56 -5.89 -8.38
N ASN A 109 15.08 -5.28 -7.31
CA ASN A 109 14.85 -5.77 -5.95
C ASN A 109 13.38 -5.63 -5.52
N GLY A 110 13.01 -6.30 -4.44
CA GLY A 110 11.64 -6.31 -3.93
C GLY A 110 11.07 -4.92 -3.62
N GLN A 111 11.90 -3.97 -3.17
CA GLN A 111 11.49 -2.60 -2.88
C GLN A 111 11.05 -1.86 -4.13
N ASN A 112 11.87 -1.85 -5.18
CA ASN A 112 11.54 -1.18 -6.44
C ASN A 112 10.37 -1.84 -7.16
N ARG A 113 10.36 -3.19 -7.18
CA ARG A 113 9.24 -3.95 -7.75
C ARG A 113 7.94 -3.60 -7.04
N TYR A 114 7.90 -3.63 -5.72
CA TYR A 114 6.71 -3.27 -4.96
C TYR A 114 6.30 -1.81 -5.15
N ALA A 115 7.25 -0.87 -5.22
CA ALA A 115 6.94 0.53 -5.46
C ALA A 115 6.20 0.76 -6.79
N ILE A 116 6.57 0.02 -7.84
CA ILE A 116 5.86 0.03 -9.13
C ILE A 116 4.45 -0.54 -8.97
N LEU A 117 4.33 -1.74 -8.40
CA LEU A 117 3.04 -2.43 -8.22
C LEU A 117 2.07 -1.58 -7.37
N PHE A 118 2.57 -0.99 -6.29
CA PHE A 118 1.80 -0.13 -5.41
C PHE A 118 1.27 1.12 -6.14
N ARG A 119 2.07 1.73 -6.99
CA ARG A 119 1.66 2.91 -7.77
C ARG A 119 0.64 2.60 -8.86
N ILE A 120 0.58 1.36 -9.33
CA ILE A 120 -0.36 0.91 -10.35
C ILE A 120 -1.67 0.44 -9.71
N GLN A 121 -1.61 -0.42 -8.69
CA GLN A 121 -2.81 -1.02 -8.05
C GLN A 121 -3.77 0.02 -7.44
N ASN A 122 -3.26 1.17 -6.99
CA ASN A 122 -4.08 2.21 -6.36
C ASN A 122 -4.75 3.19 -7.35
N VAL A 123 -4.58 2.99 -8.66
CA VAL A 123 -5.07 3.93 -9.68
C VAL A 123 -6.44 3.49 -10.17
N LYS A 124 -7.48 4.25 -9.80
CA LYS A 124 -8.88 3.95 -10.13
C LYS A 124 -9.26 4.28 -11.58
N LYS A 125 -8.73 5.37 -12.15
CA LYS A 125 -9.09 5.82 -13.50
C LYS A 125 -8.29 5.07 -14.56
N ALA A 126 -8.96 4.42 -15.51
CA ALA A 126 -8.33 3.62 -16.56
C ALA A 126 -7.29 4.41 -17.37
N GLU A 127 -7.62 5.64 -17.79
CA GLU A 127 -6.70 6.52 -18.52
C GLU A 127 -5.43 6.84 -17.71
N THR A 128 -5.59 7.15 -16.43
CA THR A 128 -4.46 7.44 -15.54
C THR A 128 -3.62 6.18 -15.30
N ARG A 129 -4.25 5.01 -15.27
CA ARG A 129 -3.58 3.72 -15.11
C ARG A 129 -2.74 3.40 -16.33
N ALA A 130 -3.30 3.50 -17.53
CA ALA A 130 -2.58 3.33 -18.79
C ALA A 130 -1.38 4.29 -18.89
N LYS A 131 -1.59 5.58 -18.57
CA LYS A 131 -0.51 6.57 -18.53
C LYS A 131 0.62 6.18 -17.56
N LYS A 132 0.29 5.74 -16.35
CA LYS A 132 1.29 5.32 -15.37
C LYS A 132 2.04 4.07 -15.82
N ILE A 133 1.37 3.12 -16.46
CA ILE A 133 2.02 1.93 -17.02
C ILE A 133 3.02 2.34 -18.10
N SER A 134 2.62 3.20 -19.04
CA SER A 134 3.54 3.74 -20.06
C SER A 134 4.75 4.44 -19.43
N GLN A 135 4.54 5.29 -18.41
CA GLN A 135 5.64 5.94 -17.70
C GLN A 135 6.60 4.94 -17.03
N VAL A 136 6.06 3.86 -16.46
CA VAL A 136 6.87 2.79 -15.87
C VAL A 136 7.68 2.08 -16.95
N ILE A 137 7.08 1.74 -18.09
CA ILE A 137 7.78 1.11 -19.20
C ILE A 137 8.92 2.00 -19.72
N ASP A 138 8.67 3.30 -19.91
CA ASP A 138 9.69 4.25 -20.37
C ASP A 138 10.87 4.33 -19.40
N MET A 139 10.60 4.42 -18.10
CA MET A 139 11.62 4.40 -17.05
C MET A 139 12.45 3.12 -17.09
N LEU A 140 11.80 1.96 -17.17
CA LEU A 140 12.48 0.66 -17.24
C LEU A 140 13.32 0.51 -18.51
N ASN A 141 12.84 1.02 -19.65
CA ASN A 141 13.58 1.05 -20.91
C ASN A 141 14.85 1.90 -20.83
N LYS A 142 14.88 2.90 -19.93
CA LYS A 142 16.08 3.71 -19.63
C LYS A 142 17.01 3.07 -18.61
N GLY A 143 16.62 1.94 -17.99
CA GLY A 143 17.37 1.33 -16.89
C GLY A 143 17.26 2.10 -15.57
N GLU A 144 16.20 2.89 -15.41
CA GLU A 144 15.96 3.71 -14.22
C GLU A 144 15.09 2.97 -13.20
N LYS A 145 15.28 3.28 -11.91
CA LYS A 145 14.54 2.71 -10.79
C LYS A 145 14.00 3.80 -9.86
N LEU A 146 12.98 3.47 -9.07
CA LEU A 146 12.28 4.44 -8.21
C LEU A 146 13.03 4.79 -6.93
N HIS A 147 13.82 3.84 -6.43
CA HIS A 147 14.65 3.96 -5.25
C HIS A 147 16.10 3.65 -5.63
N PRO A 148 17.07 4.48 -5.21
CA PRO A 148 18.48 4.38 -5.58
C PRO A 148 19.18 3.11 -5.10
#